data_AF-A0A942YBZ5-F1
#
_entry.id   AF-A0A942YBZ5-F1
#
_cell.length_a   1.000
_cell.length_b   1.000
_cell.length_c   1.000
_cell.angle_alpha   90.00
_cell.angle_beta   90.00
_cell.angle_gamma   90.00
#
_symmetry.space_group_name_H-M   'P 1'
#
loop_
_entity.id
_entity.type
_entity.pdbx_description
1 polymer ?
#
loop_
_entity_poly.entity_id
_entity_poly.type
_entity_poly.pdbx_seq_one_letter_code
_entity_poly.pdbx_strand_id
1 'polypeptide(L)'
;MMNELNVHVILDKMMKEAEKNDIKNGRFYVANPSMLLRNRYLTSGERLVLMELFYWYQSRNERKLHQPTICENVGLSDKTVRESLKGLETKGFISSKRTGKVNVYTLLDFSINPIIVLGIVIREFEHFITNLEKDSQLAYKLFKPIWEDKTIYEGFLAKIEAVETSEERYNTAKLLVKQYKKQKLETSTMTKAKLRVKRKVKSL
;
A
#
# COMPACT_ATOMS: atom_id res chain seq x y z
N MET A 1 40.05 -3.45 10.27
CA MET A 1 39.57 -3.09 8.92
C MET A 1 38.10 -3.50 8.83
N MET A 2 37.25 -2.55 8.39
CA MET A 2 35.78 -2.52 8.27
C MET A 2 35.12 -3.88 7.90
N ASN A 3 33.92 -4.26 8.36
CA ASN A 3 32.71 -3.46 8.54
C ASN A 3 31.72 -4.15 9.52
N GLU A 4 31.70 -3.71 10.77
CA GLU A 4 30.61 -4.00 11.73
C GLU A 4 29.50 -2.96 11.52
N LEU A 5 28.51 -3.25 10.66
CA LEU A 5 27.18 -2.61 10.55
C LEU A 5 26.53 -3.01 9.21
N ASN A 6 26.35 -4.31 8.98
CA ASN A 6 25.43 -4.73 7.93
C ASN A 6 24.04 -4.81 8.53
N VAL A 7 23.14 -3.91 8.09
CA VAL A 7 21.72 -3.87 8.49
C VAL A 7 21.07 -5.26 8.40
N HIS A 8 21.47 -6.09 7.43
CA HIS A 8 20.99 -7.46 7.33
C HIS A 8 21.36 -8.35 8.51
N VAL A 9 22.55 -8.19 9.07
CA VAL A 9 23.04 -9.00 10.21
C VAL A 9 22.34 -8.60 11.52
N ILE A 10 21.97 -7.32 11.65
CA ILE A 10 21.20 -6.83 12.80
C ILE A 10 19.74 -7.31 12.68
N LEU A 11 19.15 -7.21 11.49
CA LEU A 11 17.78 -7.69 11.23
C LEU A 11 17.64 -9.20 11.41
N ASP A 12 18.60 -10.00 10.93
CA ASP A 12 18.61 -11.46 11.10
C ASP A 12 18.72 -11.89 12.58
N LYS A 13 19.47 -11.14 13.40
CA LYS A 13 19.59 -11.41 14.84
C LYS A 13 18.28 -11.12 15.58
N MET A 14 17.64 -9.99 15.25
CA MET A 14 16.36 -9.62 15.87
C MET A 14 15.22 -10.57 15.45
N MET A 15 15.25 -11.10 14.21
CA MET A 15 14.29 -12.12 13.74
C MET A 15 14.41 -13.44 14.49
N LYS A 16 15.64 -13.93 14.70
CA LYS A 16 15.88 -15.18 15.44
C LYS A 16 15.54 -15.09 16.91
N GLU A 17 15.71 -13.91 17.52
CA GLU A 17 15.40 -13.66 18.92
C GLU A 17 13.87 -13.53 19.17
N ALA A 18 13.11 -13.04 18.19
CA ALA A 18 11.65 -13.02 18.23
C ALA A 18 11.05 -14.44 18.12
N GLU A 19 11.56 -15.27 17.20
CA GLU A 19 11.14 -16.68 17.04
C GLU A 19 11.42 -17.53 18.29
N LYS A 20 12.54 -17.27 18.97
CA LYS A 20 12.95 -17.98 20.19
C LYS A 20 12.03 -17.70 21.39
N ASN A 21 11.36 -16.55 21.42
CA ASN A 21 10.48 -16.14 22.52
C ASN A 21 8.99 -16.47 22.22
N ASP A 22 8.72 -17.33 21.24
CA ASP A 22 7.37 -17.73 20.78
C ASP A 22 6.46 -16.54 20.39
N ILE A 23 7.08 -15.39 20.13
CA ILE A 23 6.45 -14.24 19.50
C ILE A 23 6.35 -14.60 18.02
N LYS A 24 5.20 -15.13 17.61
CA LYS A 24 4.89 -15.34 16.18
C LYS A 24 5.11 -14.01 15.46
N ASN A 25 6.24 -13.95 14.75
CA ASN A 25 6.78 -12.81 14.01
C ASN A 25 5.69 -11.81 13.58
N GLY A 26 5.89 -10.52 13.87
CA GLY A 26 4.99 -9.42 13.55
C GLY A 26 4.32 -9.56 12.18
N ARG A 27 3.06 -10.01 12.19
CA ARG A 27 2.37 -10.57 11.02
C ARG A 27 2.29 -9.64 9.81
N PHE A 28 2.53 -8.34 9.93
CA PHE A 28 2.70 -7.46 8.77
C PHE A 28 3.68 -6.33 9.10
N TYR A 29 4.96 -6.70 9.19
CA TYR A 29 6.06 -5.76 9.08
C TYR A 29 5.81 -4.78 7.92
N VAL A 30 5.76 -3.47 8.20
CA VAL A 30 6.18 -2.46 7.21
C VAL A 30 7.72 -2.52 7.19
N ALA A 31 8.29 -3.64 6.74
CA ALA A 31 9.76 -3.82 6.64
C ALA A 31 10.38 -2.86 5.63
N ASN A 32 9.55 -2.15 4.88
CA ASN A 32 10.02 -1.29 3.84
C ASN A 32 9.16 -0.01 3.81
N PRO A 33 9.67 1.12 4.32
CA PRO A 33 9.11 2.44 4.06
C PRO A 33 8.81 2.67 2.57
N SER A 34 9.52 1.97 1.66
CA SER A 34 9.20 2.01 0.24
C SER A 34 7.79 1.52 -0.09
N MET A 35 7.16 0.64 0.69
CA MET A 35 5.78 0.21 0.46
C MET A 35 4.78 1.33 0.72
N LEU A 36 5.01 2.12 1.77
CA LEU A 36 4.22 3.32 2.07
C LEU A 36 4.47 4.42 1.04
N LEU A 37 5.76 4.67 0.73
CA LEU A 37 6.18 5.65 -0.27
C LEU A 37 5.70 5.31 -1.68
N ARG A 38 5.59 4.03 -2.02
CA ARG A 38 5.11 3.59 -3.33
C ARG A 38 3.61 3.32 -3.33
N ASN A 39 2.89 3.56 -2.24
CA ASN A 39 1.44 3.35 -2.22
C ASN A 39 0.77 4.36 -3.16
N ARG A 40 0.19 3.87 -4.26
CA ARG A 40 -0.41 4.72 -5.30
C ARG A 40 -1.71 5.38 -4.88
N TYR A 41 -2.33 4.92 -3.79
CA TYR A 41 -3.56 5.49 -3.24
C TYR A 41 -3.31 6.67 -2.29
N LEU A 42 -2.05 6.89 -1.89
CA LEU A 42 -1.64 8.10 -1.19
C LEU A 42 -1.17 9.15 -2.19
N THR A 43 -1.56 10.40 -1.99
CA THR A 43 -0.99 11.55 -2.71
C THR A 43 0.47 11.76 -2.30
N SER A 44 1.23 12.54 -3.09
CA SER A 44 2.61 12.87 -2.73
C SER A 44 2.69 13.60 -1.37
N GLY A 45 1.75 14.50 -1.07
CA GLY A 45 1.68 15.19 0.22
C GLY A 45 1.40 14.23 1.38
N GLU A 46 0.43 13.33 1.22
CA GLU A 46 0.13 12.30 2.22
C GLU A 46 1.32 11.37 2.49
N ARG A 47 2.08 10.99 1.46
CA ARG A 47 3.28 10.15 1.64
C ARG A 47 4.36 10.88 2.45
N LEU A 48 4.62 12.15 2.13
CA LEU A 48 5.61 12.96 2.84
C LEU A 48 5.22 13.15 4.31
N VAL A 49 3.96 13.53 4.56
CA VAL A 49 3.45 13.69 5.92
C VAL A 49 3.46 12.38 6.69
N LEU A 50 3.04 11.27 6.08
CA LEU A 50 3.07 9.95 6.73
C LEU A 50 4.49 9.53 7.08
N MET A 51 5.46 9.78 6.19
CA MET A 51 6.87 9.50 6.47
C MET A 51 7.42 10.31 7.63
N GLU A 52 7.07 11.59 7.71
CA GLU A 52 7.46 12.45 8.82
C GLU A 52 6.90 11.94 10.15
N LEU A 53 5.60 11.57 10.17
CA LEU A 53 4.97 10.97 11.35
C LEU A 53 5.65 9.65 11.76
N PHE A 54 6.05 8.83 10.79
CA PHE A 54 6.82 7.61 11.03
C PHE A 54 8.19 7.87 11.66
N TYR A 55 8.95 8.77 11.05
CA TYR A 55 10.28 9.14 11.54
C TYR A 55 10.19 9.65 12.97
N TRP A 56 9.22 10.52 13.24
CA TRP A 56 9.04 11.12 14.55
C TRP A 56 8.61 10.11 15.63
N TYR A 57 7.70 9.18 15.29
CA TYR A 57 7.29 8.11 16.20
C TYR A 57 8.44 7.14 16.52
N GLN A 58 9.25 6.77 15.52
CA GLN A 58 10.37 5.83 15.71
C GLN A 58 11.58 6.46 16.40
N SER A 59 11.94 7.69 16.06
CA SER A 59 13.16 8.33 16.57
C SER A 59 12.99 8.95 17.95
N ARG A 60 11.78 9.41 18.31
CA ARG A 60 11.54 10.13 19.57
C ARG A 60 10.57 9.44 20.52
N ASN A 61 9.84 8.41 20.06
CA ASN A 61 8.72 7.80 20.80
C ASN A 61 7.69 8.84 21.31
N GLU A 62 7.64 10.01 20.67
CA GLU A 62 6.72 11.07 21.00
C GLU A 62 5.43 10.88 20.17
N ARG A 63 4.27 11.35 20.70
CA ARG A 63 2.95 11.23 20.01
C ARG A 63 2.27 12.56 19.68
N LYS A 64 2.83 13.67 20.19
CA LYS A 64 2.36 15.05 20.02
C LYS A 64 3.22 15.86 19.04
N LEU A 65 2.86 15.87 17.76
CA LEU A 65 3.58 16.66 16.76
C LEU A 65 2.75 17.88 16.32
N HIS A 66 3.37 19.06 16.38
CA HIS A 66 2.74 20.30 15.97
C HIS A 66 2.71 20.41 14.44
N GLN A 67 1.57 20.84 13.90
CA GLN A 67 1.42 21.01 12.45
C GLN A 67 2.46 21.96 11.83
N PRO A 68 2.81 23.12 12.42
CA PRO A 68 3.89 23.95 11.90
C PRO A 68 5.23 23.22 11.75
N THR A 69 5.57 22.33 12.69
CA THR A 69 6.77 21.49 12.61
C THR A 69 6.69 20.52 11.44
N ILE A 70 5.52 19.91 11.21
CA ILE A 70 5.30 19.06 10.04
C ILE A 70 5.51 19.86 8.75
N CYS A 71 4.91 21.06 8.66
CA CYS A 71 5.05 21.95 7.50
C CYS A 71 6.51 22.28 7.19
N GLU A 72 7.29 22.65 8.22
CA GLU A 72 8.70 22.97 8.10
C GLU A 72 9.52 21.76 7.62
N ASN A 73 9.32 20.59 8.24
CA ASN A 73 10.10 19.39 7.93
C ASN A 73 9.81 18.83 6.53
N VAL A 74 8.54 18.86 6.10
CA VAL A 74 8.13 18.32 4.80
C VAL A 74 8.15 19.35 3.67
N GLY A 75 8.38 20.64 3.99
CA GLY A 75 8.40 21.73 3.02
C GLY A 75 7.06 21.98 2.32
N LEU A 76 5.93 21.70 2.99
CA LEU A 76 4.58 21.88 2.44
C LEU A 76 3.83 23.02 3.13
N SER A 77 2.89 23.64 2.41
CA SER A 77 2.03 24.67 2.98
C SER A 77 1.12 24.11 4.09
N ASP A 78 0.72 24.97 5.03
CA ASP A 78 -0.21 24.59 6.11
C ASP A 78 -1.50 23.96 5.58
N LYS A 79 -2.04 24.51 4.48
CA LYS A 79 -3.23 23.97 3.81
C LYS A 79 -2.98 22.55 3.32
N THR A 80 -1.87 22.31 2.63
CA THR A 80 -1.52 20.99 2.08
C THR A 80 -1.28 19.95 3.17
N VAL A 81 -0.60 20.33 4.26
CA VAL A 81 -0.39 19.45 5.41
C VAL A 81 -1.71 19.10 6.07
N ARG A 82 -2.59 20.09 6.27
CA ARG A 82 -3.94 19.87 6.85
C ARG A 82 -4.77 18.91 6.00
N GLU A 83 -4.79 19.10 4.68
CA GLU A 83 -5.49 18.22 3.74
C GLU A 83 -4.89 16.81 3.75
N SER A 84 -3.56 16.70 3.80
CA SER A 84 -2.85 15.41 3.87
C SER A 84 -3.13 14.67 5.17
N LEU A 85 -3.11 15.34 6.31
CA LEU A 85 -3.46 14.76 7.61
C LEU A 85 -4.89 14.25 7.64
N LYS A 86 -5.85 15.05 7.14
CA LYS A 86 -7.26 14.63 7.02
C LYS A 86 -7.42 13.43 6.09
N GLY A 87 -6.70 13.41 4.98
CA GLY A 87 -6.71 12.30 4.03
C GLY A 87 -6.14 11.01 4.62
N LEU A 88 -5.01 11.09 5.32
CA LEU A 88 -4.41 9.97 6.05
C LEU A 88 -5.34 9.42 7.15
N GLU A 89 -6.02 10.30 7.87
CA GLU A 89 -6.99 9.91 8.90
C GLU A 89 -8.21 9.21 8.29
N THR A 90 -8.79 9.78 7.23
CA THR A 90 -9.91 9.18 6.49
C THR A 90 -9.56 7.81 5.90
N LYS A 91 -8.30 7.61 5.53
CA LYS A 91 -7.76 6.37 4.97
C LYS A 91 -7.29 5.36 6.03
N GLY A 92 -7.49 5.67 7.32
CA GLY A 92 -7.15 4.76 8.42
C GLY A 92 -5.64 4.54 8.61
N PHE A 93 -4.81 5.51 8.22
CA PHE A 93 -3.37 5.46 8.50
C PHE A 93 -3.03 6.05 9.86
N ILE A 94 -3.77 7.07 10.26
CA ILE A 94 -3.56 7.79 11.52
C ILE A 94 -4.89 8.03 12.21
N SER A 95 -4.85 8.25 13.53
CA SER A 95 -5.92 8.92 14.25
C SER A 95 -5.40 10.23 14.83
N SER A 96 -6.24 11.26 14.83
CA SER A 96 -5.93 12.54 15.45
C SER A 96 -6.78 12.75 16.71
N LYS A 97 -6.16 13.31 17.74
CA LYS A 97 -6.86 13.75 18.95
C LYS A 97 -6.35 15.12 19.37
N ARG A 98 -7.27 16.06 19.57
CA ARG A 98 -6.92 17.37 20.14
C ARG A 98 -6.64 17.23 21.64
N THR A 99 -5.46 17.66 22.06
CA THR A 99 -5.04 17.72 23.47
C THR A 99 -4.66 19.16 23.80
N GLY A 100 -5.57 19.92 24.41
CA GLY A 100 -5.38 21.35 24.66
C GLY A 100 -5.29 22.16 23.37
N LYS A 101 -4.17 22.86 23.17
CA LYS A 101 -3.92 23.70 21.98
C LYS A 101 -3.27 22.95 20.82
N VAL A 102 -3.00 21.64 20.97
CA VAL A 102 -2.21 20.87 20.01
C VAL A 102 -2.96 19.62 19.55
N ASN A 103 -2.66 19.17 18.34
CA ASN A 103 -3.11 17.87 17.85
C ASN A 103 -2.07 16.81 18.16
N VAL A 104 -2.55 15.62 18.50
CA VAL A 104 -1.76 14.42 18.78
C VAL A 104 -2.13 13.42 17.69
N TYR A 105 -1.14 12.96 16.95
CA TYR A 105 -1.34 12.03 15.84
C TYR A 105 -0.79 10.67 16.25
N THR A 106 -1.59 9.62 16.08
CA THR A 106 -1.22 8.24 16.41
C THR A 106 -1.24 7.41 15.14
N LEU A 107 -0.16 6.70 14.84
CA LEU A 107 -0.13 5.73 13.75
C LEU A 107 -1.03 4.54 14.09
N LEU A 108 -1.87 4.14 13.14
CA LEU A 108 -2.75 2.99 13.29
C LEU A 108 -2.04 1.71 12.83
N ASP A 109 -2.64 0.56 13.14
CA ASP A 109 -2.12 -0.72 12.67
C ASP A 109 -2.31 -0.86 11.14
N PHE A 110 -1.20 -0.82 10.42
CA PHE A 110 -1.19 -0.98 8.96
C PHE A 110 -1.48 -2.41 8.50
N SER A 111 -1.34 -3.40 9.40
CA SER A 111 -1.55 -4.81 9.10
C SER A 111 -2.96 -5.12 8.63
N ILE A 112 -3.91 -4.36 9.17
CA ILE A 112 -5.33 -4.46 8.84
C ILE A 112 -5.73 -3.40 7.81
N ASN A 113 -4.90 -2.41 7.48
CA ASN A 113 -5.32 -1.34 6.58
C ASN A 113 -5.59 -1.89 5.15
N PRO A 114 -6.82 -1.78 4.63
CA PRO A 114 -7.19 -2.42 3.36
C PRO A 114 -6.43 -1.83 2.16
N ILE A 115 -5.98 -0.58 2.26
CA ILE A 115 -5.20 0.12 1.23
C ILE A 115 -3.78 -0.45 1.14
N ILE A 116 -3.19 -0.78 2.29
CA ILE A 116 -1.88 -1.44 2.36
C ILE A 116 -1.99 -2.85 1.82
N VAL A 117 -2.95 -3.62 2.33
CA VAL A 117 -3.16 -5.02 1.94
C VAL A 117 -3.38 -5.14 0.44
N LEU A 118 -4.29 -4.34 -0.12
CA LEU A 118 -4.53 -4.31 -1.56
C LEU A 118 -3.27 -3.92 -2.35
N GLY A 119 -2.55 -2.91 -1.87
CA GLY A 119 -1.32 -2.45 -2.51
C GLY A 119 -0.21 -3.50 -2.55
N ILE A 120 -0.07 -4.30 -1.48
CA ILE A 120 0.85 -5.44 -1.42
C ILE A 120 0.49 -6.48 -2.48
N VAL A 121 -0.77 -6.93 -2.47
CA VAL A 121 -1.23 -7.98 -3.38
C VAL A 121 -1.06 -7.58 -4.84
N ILE A 122 -1.46 -6.36 -5.23
CA ILE A 122 -1.31 -5.93 -6.63
C ILE A 122 0.17 -5.94 -7.03
N ARG A 123 1.07 -5.48 -6.15
CA ARG A 123 2.51 -5.47 -6.42
C ARG A 123 3.10 -6.87 -6.55
N GLU A 124 2.64 -7.83 -5.77
CA GLU A 124 3.05 -9.24 -5.90
C GLU A 124 2.67 -9.78 -7.28
N PHE A 125 1.45 -9.51 -7.75
CA PHE A 125 1.03 -9.90 -9.10
C PHE A 125 1.79 -9.14 -10.19
N GLU A 126 2.03 -7.83 -10.03
CA GLU A 126 2.86 -7.03 -10.95
C GLU A 126 4.27 -7.62 -11.05
N HIS A 127 4.88 -7.96 -9.91
CA HIS A 127 6.21 -8.57 -9.84
C HIS A 127 6.25 -9.93 -10.51
N PHE A 128 5.25 -10.78 -10.25
CA PHE A 128 5.13 -12.09 -10.89
C PHE A 128 5.09 -11.96 -12.43
N ILE A 129 4.21 -11.11 -12.96
CA ILE A 129 4.08 -10.95 -14.42
C ILE A 129 5.33 -10.27 -15.02
N THR A 130 5.86 -9.26 -14.34
CA THR A 130 7.01 -8.50 -14.87
C THR A 130 8.29 -9.34 -14.90
N ASN A 131 8.55 -10.15 -13.88
CA ASN A 131 9.81 -10.87 -13.74
C ASN A 131 9.75 -12.33 -14.19
N LEU A 132 8.65 -13.03 -13.90
CA LEU A 132 8.52 -14.45 -14.23
C LEU A 132 7.93 -14.64 -15.61
N GLU A 133 6.86 -13.91 -15.96
CA GLU A 133 6.28 -13.95 -17.30
C GLU A 133 7.02 -13.02 -18.29
N LYS A 134 7.92 -12.15 -17.80
CA LYS A 134 8.69 -11.16 -18.58
C LYS A 134 7.81 -10.19 -19.40
N ASP A 135 6.61 -9.88 -18.92
CA ASP A 135 5.65 -9.02 -19.63
C ASP A 135 5.22 -7.80 -18.80
N SER A 136 6.12 -6.82 -18.72
CA SER A 136 5.87 -5.56 -17.99
C SER A 136 4.69 -4.77 -18.55
N GLN A 137 4.45 -4.83 -19.87
CA GLN A 137 3.34 -4.14 -20.51
C GLN A 137 2.00 -4.77 -20.13
N LEU A 138 1.93 -6.09 -20.04
CA LEU A 138 0.74 -6.80 -19.58
C LEU A 138 0.45 -6.49 -18.12
N ALA A 139 1.46 -6.52 -17.25
CA ALA A 139 1.30 -6.16 -15.83
C ALA A 139 0.71 -4.75 -15.69
N TYR A 140 1.28 -3.78 -16.41
CA TYR A 140 0.78 -2.40 -16.44
C TYR A 140 -0.67 -2.33 -16.94
N LYS A 141 -0.99 -2.93 -18.10
CA LYS A 141 -2.34 -2.89 -18.69
C LYS A 141 -3.39 -3.55 -17.80
N LEU A 142 -3.02 -4.64 -17.11
CA LEU A 142 -3.94 -5.35 -16.22
C LEU A 142 -4.24 -4.52 -14.97
N PHE A 143 -3.22 -4.00 -14.29
CA PHE A 143 -3.40 -3.45 -12.95
C PHE A 143 -3.54 -1.92 -12.89
N LYS A 144 -3.12 -1.18 -13.93
CA LYS A 144 -3.34 0.28 -14.03
C LYS A 144 -4.77 0.71 -13.66
N PRO A 145 -5.84 0.05 -14.16
CA PRO A 145 -7.20 0.50 -13.83
C PRO A 145 -7.56 0.33 -12.36
N ILE A 146 -6.97 -0.64 -11.63
CA ILE A 146 -7.21 -0.76 -10.19
C ILE A 146 -6.63 0.45 -9.45
N TRP A 147 -5.53 1.01 -9.96
CA TRP A 147 -4.87 2.18 -9.37
C TRP A 147 -5.55 3.51 -9.71
N GLU A 148 -6.24 3.60 -10.85
CA GLU A 148 -6.74 4.87 -11.40
C GLU A 148 -8.27 5.00 -11.39
N ASP A 149 -9.00 3.89 -11.47
CA ASP A 149 -10.46 3.89 -11.40
C ASP A 149 -10.91 3.80 -9.95
N LYS A 150 -11.37 4.93 -9.42
CA LYS A 150 -11.88 5.08 -8.06
C LYS A 150 -12.96 4.04 -7.73
N THR A 151 -13.85 3.74 -8.69
CA THR A 151 -14.97 2.80 -8.47
C THR A 151 -14.46 1.39 -8.27
N ILE A 152 -13.46 0.98 -9.07
CA ILE A 152 -12.83 -0.34 -8.94
C ILE A 152 -12.11 -0.44 -7.60
N TYR A 153 -11.28 0.56 -7.29
CA TYR A 153 -10.51 0.61 -6.06
C TYR A 153 -11.39 0.57 -4.80
N GLU A 154 -12.38 1.46 -4.70
CA GLU A 154 -13.28 1.51 -3.55
C GLU A 154 -14.09 0.22 -3.41
N GLY A 155 -14.49 -0.39 -4.53
CA GLY A 155 -15.16 -1.69 -4.53
C GLY A 155 -14.28 -2.83 -4.00
N PHE A 156 -12.95 -2.75 -4.17
CA PHE A 156 -12.02 -3.71 -3.59
C PHE A 156 -11.83 -3.43 -2.10
N LEU A 157 -11.64 -2.18 -1.72
CA LEU A 157 -11.46 -1.80 -0.32
C LEU A 157 -12.63 -2.22 0.54
N ALA A 158 -13.87 -1.94 0.12
CA ALA A 158 -15.07 -2.28 0.89
C ALA A 158 -15.15 -3.78 1.21
N LYS A 159 -14.77 -4.64 0.25
CA LYS A 159 -14.77 -6.10 0.44
C LYS A 159 -13.63 -6.56 1.35
N ILE A 160 -12.48 -5.91 1.28
CA ILE A 160 -11.34 -6.21 2.16
C ILE A 160 -11.64 -5.72 3.58
N GLU A 161 -12.26 -4.56 3.73
CA GLU A 161 -12.60 -3.99 5.04
C GLU A 161 -13.68 -4.78 5.77
N ALA A 162 -14.56 -5.46 5.04
CA ALA A 162 -15.64 -6.28 5.59
C ALA A 162 -15.18 -7.54 6.37
N VAL A 163 -13.90 -7.92 6.30
CA VAL A 163 -13.34 -9.05 7.06
C VAL A 163 -12.45 -8.56 8.20
N GLU A 164 -12.44 -9.30 9.31
CA GLU A 164 -11.91 -8.81 10.58
C GLU A 164 -10.40 -9.00 10.68
N THR A 165 -9.88 -10.17 10.30
CA THR A 165 -8.47 -10.49 10.53
C THR A 165 -7.60 -10.07 9.36
N SER A 166 -6.35 -9.71 9.65
CA SER A 166 -5.37 -9.33 8.63
C SER A 166 -5.07 -10.46 7.63
N GLU A 167 -5.13 -11.72 8.06
CA GLU A 167 -5.01 -12.90 7.18
C GLU A 167 -6.18 -13.00 6.19
N GLU A 168 -7.41 -12.84 6.68
CA GLU A 168 -8.60 -12.83 5.82
C GLU A 168 -8.59 -11.66 4.85
N ARG A 169 -8.15 -10.46 5.29
CA ARG A 169 -8.01 -9.28 4.44
C ARG A 169 -7.08 -9.56 3.26
N TYR A 170 -5.92 -10.14 3.55
CA TYR A 170 -4.94 -10.50 2.52
C TYR A 170 -5.49 -11.55 1.56
N ASN A 171 -6.08 -12.63 2.07
CA ASN A 171 -6.67 -13.69 1.24
C ASN A 171 -7.81 -13.17 0.36
N THR A 172 -8.65 -12.28 0.90
CA THR A 172 -9.73 -11.61 0.17
C THR A 172 -9.17 -10.73 -0.94
N ALA A 173 -8.18 -9.88 -0.65
CA ALA A 173 -7.52 -9.05 -1.66
C ALA A 173 -6.90 -9.90 -2.78
N LYS A 174 -6.23 -11.00 -2.43
CA LYS A 174 -5.63 -11.94 -3.38
C LYS A 174 -6.67 -12.58 -4.30
N LEU A 175 -7.80 -13.01 -3.74
CA LEU A 175 -8.91 -13.57 -4.52
C LEU A 175 -9.49 -12.53 -5.49
N LEU A 176 -9.75 -11.30 -5.02
CA LEU A 176 -10.31 -10.22 -5.84
C LEU A 176 -9.38 -9.86 -7.01
N VAL A 177 -8.08 -9.66 -6.75
CA VAL A 177 -7.10 -9.34 -7.78
C VAL A 177 -6.95 -10.49 -8.79
N LYS A 178 -6.97 -11.75 -8.32
CA LYS A 178 -6.94 -12.94 -9.19
C LYS A 178 -8.17 -13.02 -10.09
N GLN A 179 -9.37 -12.83 -9.54
CA GLN A 179 -10.62 -12.84 -10.30
C GLN A 179 -10.64 -11.73 -11.35
N TYR A 180 -10.20 -10.53 -10.98
CA TYR A 180 -10.10 -9.39 -11.89
C TYR A 180 -9.11 -9.63 -13.02
N LYS A 181 -7.91 -10.19 -12.73
CA LYS A 181 -6.94 -10.63 -13.76
C LYS A 181 -7.61 -11.59 -14.75
N LYS A 182 -8.30 -12.62 -14.25
CA LYS A 182 -8.99 -13.62 -15.08
C LYS A 182 -10.04 -12.97 -16.00
N GLN A 183 -10.92 -12.14 -15.46
CA GLN A 183 -11.96 -11.44 -16.22
C GLN A 183 -11.38 -10.55 -17.33
N LYS A 184 -10.30 -9.81 -17.04
CA LYS A 184 -9.63 -8.93 -18.03
C LYS A 184 -8.95 -9.72 -19.15
N LEU A 185 -8.35 -10.86 -18.84
CA LEU A 185 -7.74 -11.73 -19.86
C LEU A 185 -8.82 -12.37 -20.76
N GLU A 186 -9.94 -12.80 -20.19
CA GLU A 186 -11.07 -13.38 -20.94
C GLU A 186 -11.71 -12.36 -21.87
N THR A 187 -11.98 -11.14 -21.39
CA THR A 187 -12.53 -10.05 -22.22
C THR A 187 -11.58 -9.64 -23.35
N SER A 188 -10.27 -9.61 -23.11
CA SER A 188 -9.25 -9.34 -24.14
C SER A 188 -9.25 -10.43 -25.23
N THR A 189 -9.34 -11.70 -24.83
CA THR A 189 -9.36 -12.85 -25.74
C THR A 189 -10.63 -12.86 -26.61
N MET A 190 -11.80 -12.59 -26.02
CA MET A 190 -13.05 -12.47 -26.77
C MET A 190 -13.06 -11.29 -27.74
N THR A 191 -12.46 -10.17 -27.37
CA THR A 191 -12.35 -8.99 -28.24
C THR A 191 -11.49 -9.28 -29.47
N LYS A 192 -10.35 -9.97 -29.29
CA LYS A 192 -9.48 -10.41 -30.40
C LYS A 192 -10.19 -11.44 -31.31
N ALA A 193 -10.96 -12.36 -30.73
CA ALA A 193 -11.74 -13.33 -31.50
C ALA A 193 -12.80 -12.65 -32.37
N LYS A 194 -13.58 -11.70 -31.82
CA LYS A 194 -14.59 -10.93 -32.57
C LYS A 194 -13.98 -10.10 -33.72
N LEU A 195 -12.80 -9.52 -33.52
CA LEU A 195 -12.08 -8.78 -34.56
C LEU A 195 -11.58 -9.67 -35.70
N ARG A 196 -11.12 -10.90 -35.40
CA ARG A 196 -10.73 -11.89 -36.42
C ARG A 196 -11.92 -12.35 -37.26
N VAL A 197 -13.08 -12.57 -36.64
CA VAL A 197 -14.30 -12.94 -37.37
C VAL A 197 -14.75 -11.80 -38.29
N LYS A 198 -14.78 -10.54 -37.82
CA LYS A 198 -15.12 -9.38 -38.66
C LYS A 198 -14.17 -9.16 -39.85
N ARG A 199 -12.88 -9.45 -39.69
CA ARG A 199 -11.92 -9.36 -40.81
C ARG A 199 -12.13 -10.45 -41.86
N LYS A 200 -12.44 -11.69 -41.45
CA LYS A 200 -12.76 -12.78 -42.39
C LYS A 200 -14.06 -12.54 -43.17
N VAL A 201 -15.07 -11.93 -42.54
CA VAL A 201 -16.35 -11.61 -43.20
C VAL A 201 -16.23 -10.44 -44.19
N LYS A 202 -15.24 -9.55 -44.03
CA LYS A 202 -14.96 -8.46 -44.99
C LYS A 202 -14.05 -8.87 -46.16
N SER A 203 -13.47 -10.07 -46.11
CA SER A 203 -12.57 -10.60 -47.15
C SER A 203 -13.23 -11.71 -47.98
N LEU A 204 -14.55 -11.89 -47.85
CA LEU A 204 -15.42 -12.75 -48.64
C LEU A 204 -16.41 -11.84 -49.38
#